data_AF-A0A1B2DL27-F1
#
_entry.id   AF-A0A1B2DL27-F1
#
_cell.length_a   1.000
_cell.length_b   1.000
_cell.length_c   1.000
_cell.angle_alpha   90.00
_cell.angle_beta   90.00
_cell.angle_gamma   90.00
#
_symmetry.space_group_name_H-M   'P 1'
#
loop_
_entity.id
_entity.type
_entity.pdbx_description
1 polymer ?
#
loop_
_entity_poly.entity_id
_entity_poly.type
_entity_poly.pdbx_seq_one_letter_code
_entity_poly.pdbx_strand_id
1 'polypeptide(L)'
;MMNFRKKLILFFCMLSFIFFLIGFFSPGQSEHHEINQLGFNDALFIFVFNSINLLIWFMLSLTGLSPLLILKAIFGMGTGWHALSISPLLYYSTSFSHGVLEWIACLIVFLFTIDHLYYLTSYFRKKISYEQLKSFYWATVKKTIPTALVTLFAAAFFEVYVSNRLLLILVQ
;
A
#
# COMPACT_ATOMS: atom_id res chain seq x y z
N MET A 1 14.89 -20.82 -3.75
CA MET A 1 13.97 -19.68 -4.00
C MET A 1 13.29 -19.15 -2.74
N MET A 2 12.80 -20.01 -1.82
CA MET A 2 12.09 -19.59 -0.59
C MET A 2 12.90 -18.60 0.30
N ASN A 3 14.22 -18.78 0.42
CA ASN A 3 15.07 -17.87 1.22
C ASN A 3 15.21 -16.48 0.61
N PHE A 4 15.14 -16.33 -0.72
CA PHE A 4 15.26 -15.02 -1.37
C PHE A 4 14.00 -14.18 -1.19
N ARG A 5 12.82 -14.78 -1.40
CA ARG A 5 11.54 -14.08 -1.16
C ARG A 5 11.38 -13.63 0.29
N LYS A 6 11.75 -14.48 1.25
CA LYS A 6 11.75 -14.11 2.67
C LYS A 6 12.66 -12.91 2.96
N LYS A 7 13.86 -12.90 2.36
CA LYS A 7 14.79 -11.76 2.47
C LYS A 7 14.23 -10.48 1.86
N LEU A 8 13.55 -10.55 0.71
CA LEU A 8 12.91 -9.39 0.10
C LEU A 8 11.77 -8.84 0.95
N ILE A 9 10.92 -9.71 1.52
CA ILE A 9 9.85 -9.30 2.42
C ILE A 9 10.46 -8.63 3.66
N LEU A 10 11.47 -9.24 4.28
CA LEU A 10 12.15 -8.64 5.43
C LEU A 10 12.76 -7.28 5.08
N PHE A 11 13.42 -7.17 3.92
CA PHE A 11 13.97 -5.91 3.43
C PHE A 11 12.89 -4.85 3.24
N PHE A 12 11.76 -5.23 2.64
CA PHE A 12 10.60 -4.35 2.50
C PHE A 12 10.04 -3.92 3.86
N CYS A 13 9.90 -4.83 4.82
CA CYS A 13 9.45 -4.50 6.18
C CYS A 13 10.39 -3.49 6.85
N MET A 14 11.71 -3.71 6.77
CA MET A 14 12.70 -2.78 7.34
C MET A 14 12.63 -1.40 6.68
N LEU A 15 12.58 -1.34 5.35
CA LEU A 15 12.43 -0.07 4.62
C LEU A 15 11.12 0.63 4.96
N SER A 16 10.01 -0.12 5.00
CA SER A 16 8.70 0.40 5.35
C SER A 16 8.71 1.01 6.75
N PHE A 17 9.30 0.31 7.71
CA PHE A 17 9.41 0.78 9.09
C PHE A 17 10.24 2.06 9.18
N ILE A 18 11.37 2.13 8.47
CA ILE A 18 12.21 3.35 8.42
C ILE A 18 11.41 4.52 7.83
N PHE A 19 10.77 4.36 6.67
CA PHE A 19 10.03 5.45 6.03
C PHE A 19 8.79 5.86 6.82
N PHE A 20 8.11 4.91 7.46
CA PHE A 20 7.02 5.19 8.37
C PHE A 20 7.49 6.03 9.57
N LEU A 21 8.61 5.68 10.21
CA LEU A 21 9.19 6.46 11.31
C LEU A 21 9.63 7.85 10.87
N ILE A 22 10.25 7.98 9.69
CA ILE A 22 10.61 9.29 9.13
C ILE A 22 9.36 10.15 8.91
N GLY A 23 8.26 9.56 8.43
CA GLY A 23 6.96 10.23 8.33
C GLY A 23 6.40 10.63 9.70
N PHE A 24 6.44 9.72 10.67
CA PHE A 24 5.94 9.94 12.03
C PHE A 24 6.62 11.11 12.74
N PHE A 25 7.95 11.24 12.60
CA PHE A 25 8.72 12.33 13.19
C PHE A 25 8.86 13.55 12.27
N SER A 26 8.21 13.55 11.11
CA SER A 26 8.26 14.68 10.19
C SER A 26 7.53 15.87 10.82
N PRO A 27 8.07 17.11 10.74
CA PRO A 27 7.37 18.28 11.22
C PRO A 27 6.15 18.55 10.31
N GLY A 28 4.97 18.19 10.78
CA GLY A 28 3.68 18.59 10.20
C GLY A 28 3.01 19.67 11.04
N GLN A 29 2.37 20.65 10.40
CA GLN A 29 1.41 21.51 11.09
C GLN A 29 0.12 20.71 11.24
N SER A 30 -0.38 20.61 12.47
CA SER A 30 -1.69 20.00 12.72
C SER A 30 -2.77 20.89 12.10
N GLU A 31 -3.43 20.40 11.06
CA GLU A 31 -4.60 21.07 10.51
C GLU A 31 -5.81 20.73 11.38
N HIS A 32 -6.58 21.75 11.75
CA HIS A 32 -7.84 21.56 12.46
C HIS A 32 -8.92 21.12 11.45
N HIS A 33 -8.97 19.83 11.16
CA HIS A 33 -10.06 19.23 10.43
C HIS A 33 -11.02 18.54 11.42
N GLU A 34 -12.30 18.90 11.33
CA GLU A 34 -13.35 18.21 12.06
C GLU A 34 -13.50 16.78 11.54
N ILE A 35 -13.58 15.82 12.47
CA ILE A 35 -13.76 14.41 12.13
C ILE A 35 -15.23 14.21 11.79
N ASN A 36 -15.52 14.14 10.50
CA ASN A 36 -16.85 13.84 10.00
C ASN A 36 -17.10 12.32 9.95
N GLN A 37 -18.37 11.96 10.11
CA GLN A 37 -18.80 10.58 9.95
C GLN A 37 -18.82 10.18 8.48
N LEU A 38 -17.99 9.20 8.14
CA LEU A 38 -17.90 8.67 6.78
C LEU A 38 -19.01 7.63 6.53
N GLY A 39 -19.50 7.63 5.29
CA GLY A 39 -20.53 6.73 4.79
C GLY A 39 -20.06 5.85 3.64
N PHE A 40 -21.00 5.10 3.06
CA PHE A 40 -20.73 4.17 1.97
C PHE A 40 -20.10 4.83 0.73
N ASN A 41 -20.55 6.04 0.38
CA ASN A 41 -20.01 6.77 -0.77
C ASN A 41 -18.53 7.14 -0.57
N ASP A 42 -18.14 7.47 0.66
CA ASP A 42 -16.74 7.76 1.01
C ASP A 42 -15.88 6.50 0.89
N ALA A 43 -16.38 5.35 1.36
CA ALA A 43 -15.68 4.07 1.23
C ALA A 43 -15.43 3.71 -0.25
N LEU A 44 -16.45 3.90 -1.11
CA LEU A 44 -16.30 3.70 -2.55
C LEU A 44 -15.30 4.69 -3.17
N PHE A 45 -15.35 5.96 -2.77
CA PHE A 45 -14.43 6.98 -3.26
C PHE A 45 -12.98 6.65 -2.89
N ILE A 46 -12.71 6.34 -1.62
CA ILE A 46 -11.39 5.93 -1.12
C ILE A 46 -10.90 4.70 -1.88
N PHE A 47 -11.76 3.69 -2.02
CA PHE A 47 -11.42 2.48 -2.79
C PHE A 47 -11.03 2.79 -4.24
N VAL A 48 -11.83 3.60 -4.95
CA VAL A 48 -11.56 3.96 -6.35
C VAL A 48 -10.26 4.75 -6.48
N PHE A 49 -10.06 5.76 -5.61
CA PHE A 49 -8.86 6.58 -5.61
C PHE A 49 -7.60 5.74 -5.37
N ASN A 50 -7.62 4.89 -4.34
CA ASN A 50 -6.49 4.01 -4.02
C ASN A 50 -6.28 2.94 -5.11
N SER A 51 -7.34 2.45 -5.73
CA SER A 51 -7.25 1.51 -6.86
C SER A 51 -6.57 2.15 -8.08
N ILE A 52 -6.90 3.40 -8.42
CA ILE A 52 -6.24 4.12 -9.52
C ILE A 52 -4.74 4.27 -9.21
N ASN A 53 -4.38 4.70 -8.00
CA ASN A 53 -2.98 4.81 -7.59
C ASN A 53 -2.24 3.47 -7.69
N LEU A 54 -2.86 2.39 -7.21
CA LEU A 54 -2.31 1.04 -7.30
C LEU A 54 -2.06 0.61 -8.75
N LEU A 55 -3.02 0.83 -9.64
CA LEU A 55 -2.88 0.51 -11.07
C LEU A 55 -1.75 1.32 -11.72
N ILE A 56 -1.62 2.61 -11.38
CA ILE A 56 -0.49 3.44 -11.82
C ILE A 56 0.83 2.84 -11.33
N TRP A 57 0.90 2.38 -10.07
CA TRP A 57 2.12 1.75 -9.55
C TRP A 57 2.44 0.42 -10.24
N PHE A 58 1.45 -0.39 -10.59
CA PHE A 58 1.66 -1.57 -11.42
C PHE A 58 2.22 -1.21 -12.79
N MET A 59 1.74 -0.15 -13.45
CA MET A 59 2.30 0.30 -14.73
C MET A 59 3.74 0.80 -14.57
N LEU A 60 4.03 1.57 -13.52
CA LEU A 60 5.37 2.08 -13.24
C LEU A 60 6.34 1.02 -12.72
N SER A 61 5.85 -0.11 -12.23
CA SER A 61 6.72 -1.23 -11.87
C SER A 61 7.46 -1.80 -13.08
N LEU A 62 6.90 -1.62 -14.30
CA LEU A 62 7.53 -2.07 -15.53
C LEU A 62 8.87 -1.36 -15.79
N THR A 63 9.04 -0.14 -15.28
CA THR A 63 10.27 0.65 -15.36
C THR A 63 11.13 0.54 -14.09
N GLY A 64 10.65 -0.16 -13.05
CA GLY A 64 11.31 -0.26 -11.75
C GLY A 64 11.12 0.96 -10.84
N LEU A 65 10.27 1.93 -11.21
CA LEU A 65 10.09 3.18 -10.45
C LEU A 65 9.09 3.06 -9.29
N SER A 66 8.20 2.06 -9.31
CA SER A 66 7.15 1.93 -8.28
C SER A 66 7.63 1.82 -6.83
N PRO A 67 8.83 1.26 -6.48
CA PRO A 67 9.30 1.24 -5.10
C PRO A 67 9.43 2.64 -4.49
N LEU A 68 9.79 3.67 -5.28
CA LEU A 68 9.87 5.05 -4.80
C LEU A 68 8.49 5.59 -4.40
N LEU A 69 7.46 5.28 -5.18
CA LEU A 69 6.09 5.70 -4.89
C LEU A 69 5.49 4.94 -3.71
N ILE A 70 5.80 3.65 -3.59
CA ILE A 70 5.40 2.82 -2.45
C ILE A 70 6.01 3.38 -1.16
N LEU A 71 7.30 3.72 -1.15
CA LEU A 71 7.95 4.33 0.02
C LEU A 71 7.38 5.71 0.34
N LYS A 72 7.02 6.51 -0.68
CA LYS A 72 6.29 7.76 -0.49
C LYS A 72 4.91 7.53 0.16
N ALA A 73 4.18 6.51 -0.26
CA ALA A 73 2.89 6.17 0.34
C ALA A 73 3.05 5.73 1.81
N ILE A 74 4.06 4.92 2.12
CA ILE A 74 4.36 4.50 3.50
C ILE A 74 4.78 5.68 4.38
N PHE A 75 5.58 6.61 3.85
CA PHE A 75 5.85 7.88 4.53
C PHE A 75 4.56 8.65 4.80
N GLY A 76 3.66 8.72 3.81
CA GLY A 76 2.34 9.33 3.94
C GLY A 76 1.48 8.73 5.06
N MET A 77 1.49 7.40 5.20
CA MET A 77 0.85 6.71 6.33
C MET A 77 1.43 7.16 7.67
N GLY A 78 2.76 7.35 7.75
CA GLY A 78 3.45 7.86 8.93
C GLY A 78 3.15 9.33 9.25
N THR A 79 2.75 10.13 8.27
CA THR A 79 2.31 11.52 8.49
C THR A 79 0.81 11.66 8.73
N GLY A 80 0.02 10.59 8.57
CA GLY A 80 -1.45 10.67 8.52
C GLY A 80 -2.10 11.29 9.77
N TRP A 81 -1.48 11.12 10.94
CA TRP A 81 -1.98 11.69 12.19
C TRP A 81 -1.95 13.23 12.22
N HIS A 82 -1.07 13.88 11.44
CA HIS A 82 -0.99 15.35 11.40
C HIS A 82 -2.25 15.99 10.78
N ALA A 83 -2.98 15.25 9.95
CA ALA A 83 -4.21 15.75 9.34
C ALA A 83 -5.35 15.91 10.35
N LEU A 84 -5.20 15.33 11.55
CA LEU A 84 -6.23 15.33 12.59
C LEU A 84 -5.67 15.92 13.88
N SER A 85 -6.47 16.70 14.59
CA SER A 85 -6.10 17.29 15.88
C SER A 85 -6.22 16.29 17.05
N ILE A 86 -5.73 15.07 16.86
CA ILE A 86 -5.82 13.97 17.83
C ILE A 86 -4.44 13.44 18.20
N SER A 87 -4.36 12.73 19.32
CA SER A 87 -3.09 12.09 19.70
C SER A 87 -2.67 11.04 18.65
N PRO A 88 -1.37 10.95 18.29
CA PRO A 88 -0.88 9.96 17.33
C PRO A 88 -1.23 8.52 17.73
N LEU A 89 -1.18 8.21 19.03
CA LEU A 89 -1.50 6.89 19.54
C LEU A 89 -2.96 6.49 19.24
N LEU A 90 -3.90 7.42 19.39
CA LEU A 90 -5.31 7.21 19.07
C LEU A 90 -5.49 6.99 17.56
N TYR A 91 -4.85 7.82 16.74
CA TYR A 91 -4.91 7.69 15.28
C TYR A 91 -4.40 6.30 14.83
N TYR A 92 -3.20 5.92 15.24
CA TYR A 92 -2.60 4.67 14.75
C TYR A 92 -3.28 3.42 15.29
N SER A 93 -3.81 3.46 16.51
CA SER A 93 -4.56 2.31 17.06
C SER A 93 -5.89 2.09 16.34
N THR A 94 -6.62 3.17 16.03
CA THR A 94 -7.89 3.09 15.29
C THR A 94 -7.67 2.76 13.81
N SER A 95 -6.58 3.26 13.21
CA SER A 95 -6.25 3.08 11.79
C SER A 95 -5.45 1.82 11.46
N PHE A 96 -5.03 1.04 12.46
CA PHE A 96 -4.14 -0.11 12.26
C PHE A 96 -4.69 -1.13 11.26
N SER A 97 -5.98 -1.44 11.34
CA SER A 97 -6.60 -2.51 10.54
C SER A 97 -6.55 -2.22 9.03
N HIS A 98 -6.98 -1.04 8.60
CA HIS A 98 -6.90 -0.65 7.18
C HIS A 98 -5.46 -0.37 6.76
N GLY A 99 -4.65 0.28 7.61
CA GLY A 99 -3.25 0.58 7.29
C GLY A 99 -2.41 -0.67 7.00
N VAL A 100 -2.63 -1.77 7.73
CA VAL A 100 -1.97 -3.06 7.43
C VAL A 100 -2.40 -3.61 6.07
N LEU A 101 -3.67 -3.49 5.69
CA LEU A 101 -4.16 -3.97 4.40
C LEU A 101 -3.57 -3.15 3.24
N GLU A 102 -3.51 -1.83 3.38
CA GLU A 102 -2.84 -0.96 2.40
C GLU A 102 -1.35 -1.27 2.28
N TRP A 103 -0.68 -1.50 3.42
CA TRP A 103 0.72 -1.93 3.45
C TRP A 103 0.93 -3.28 2.73
N ILE A 104 0.00 -4.23 2.87
CA ILE A 104 0.02 -5.49 2.12
C ILE A 104 -0.13 -5.23 0.61
N ALA A 105 -1.03 -4.32 0.19
CA ALA A 105 -1.17 -3.96 -1.21
C ALA A 105 0.14 -3.38 -1.78
N CYS A 106 0.80 -2.49 -1.02
CA CYS A 106 2.14 -1.99 -1.32
C CYS A 106 3.17 -3.11 -1.47
N LEU A 107 3.20 -4.08 -0.56
CA LEU A 107 4.09 -5.24 -0.63
C LEU A 107 3.86 -6.06 -1.91
N ILE A 108 2.61 -6.27 -2.31
CA ILE A 108 2.27 -7.01 -3.54
C ILE A 108 2.87 -6.32 -4.76
N VAL A 109 2.70 -5.00 -4.89
CA VAL A 109 3.28 -4.24 -6.02
C VAL A 109 4.81 -4.29 -5.97
N PHE A 110 5.41 -4.11 -4.79
CA PHE A 110 6.86 -4.19 -4.63
C PHE A 110 7.42 -5.54 -5.10
N LEU A 111 6.82 -6.65 -4.65
CA LEU A 111 7.24 -7.99 -5.07
C LEU A 111 7.07 -8.20 -6.57
N PHE A 112 5.96 -7.71 -7.15
CA PHE A 112 5.77 -7.74 -8.59
C PHE A 112 6.87 -6.98 -9.34
N THR A 113 7.27 -5.79 -8.88
CA THR A 113 8.38 -5.03 -9.49
C THR A 113 9.67 -5.83 -9.54
N ILE A 114 10.06 -6.45 -8.42
CA ILE A 114 11.30 -7.22 -8.35
C ILE A 114 11.22 -8.47 -9.23
N ASP A 115 10.09 -9.19 -9.20
CA ASP A 115 9.86 -10.35 -10.05
C ASP A 115 9.86 -9.96 -11.53
N HIS A 116 9.22 -8.85 -11.91
CA HIS A 116 9.23 -8.31 -13.27
C HIS A 116 10.66 -8.06 -13.77
N LEU A 117 11.48 -7.33 -13.00
CA LEU A 117 12.88 -7.08 -13.37
C LEU A 117 13.68 -8.38 -13.52
N TYR A 118 13.45 -9.35 -12.63
CA TYR A 118 14.08 -10.67 -12.72
C TYR A 118 13.67 -11.44 -13.98
N TYR A 119 12.38 -11.50 -14.31
CA TYR A 119 11.88 -12.19 -15.50
C TYR A 119 12.35 -11.49 -16.78
N LEU A 120 12.29 -10.16 -16.82
CA LEU A 120 12.73 -9.37 -17.96
C LEU A 120 14.22 -9.56 -18.25
N THR A 121 15.07 -9.47 -17.22
CA THR A 121 16.52 -9.71 -17.36
C THR A 121 16.83 -11.16 -17.74
N SER A 122 16.07 -12.11 -17.22
CA SER A 122 16.21 -13.53 -17.58
C SER A 122 15.82 -13.79 -19.04
N TYR A 123 14.79 -13.11 -19.54
CA TYR A 123 14.36 -13.19 -20.93
C TYR A 123 15.43 -12.64 -21.89
N PHE A 124 15.97 -11.45 -21.60
CA PHE A 124 17.06 -10.87 -22.42
C PHE A 124 18.34 -11.72 -22.40
N ARG A 125 18.60 -12.43 -21.30
CA ARG A 125 19.70 -13.39 -21.19
C ARG A 125 19.38 -14.77 -21.79
N LYS A 126 18.24 -14.92 -22.49
CA LYS A 126 17.76 -16.17 -23.10
C LYS A 126 17.64 -17.34 -22.11
N LYS A 127 17.45 -17.05 -20.82
CA LYS A 127 17.27 -18.06 -19.76
C LYS A 127 15.83 -18.56 -19.66
N ILE A 128 14.88 -17.78 -20.16
CA ILE A 128 13.45 -18.13 -20.21
C ILE A 128 12.89 -17.85 -21.60
N SER A 129 11.81 -18.54 -21.96
CA SER A 129 11.10 -18.35 -23.23
C SER A 129 10.08 -17.21 -23.15
N TYR A 130 9.61 -16.74 -24.32
CA TYR A 130 8.53 -15.76 -24.42
C TYR A 130 7.24 -16.26 -23.75
N GLU A 131 6.91 -17.55 -23.91
CA GLU A 131 5.73 -18.17 -23.30
C GLU A 131 5.76 -18.13 -21.77
N GLN A 132 6.94 -18.32 -21.18
CA GLN A 132 7.11 -18.18 -19.73
C GLN A 132 6.92 -16.73 -19.27
N LEU A 133 7.47 -15.77 -20.01
CA LEU A 133 7.28 -14.35 -19.73
C LEU A 133 5.82 -13.92 -19.86
N LYS A 134 5.14 -14.34 -20.93
CA LYS A 134 3.71 -14.11 -21.16
C LYS A 134 2.86 -14.72 -20.05
N SER A 135 3.15 -15.95 -19.65
CA SER A 135 2.47 -16.62 -18.54
C SER A 135 2.61 -15.85 -17.22
N PHE A 136 3.78 -15.27 -16.95
CA PHE A 136 4.01 -14.43 -15.78
C PHE A 136 3.09 -13.21 -15.78
N TYR A 137 3.07 -12.41 -16.85
CA TYR A 137 2.19 -11.23 -16.92
C TYR A 137 0.71 -11.59 -16.89
N TRP A 138 0.33 -12.69 -17.54
CA TRP A 138 -1.05 -13.15 -17.51
C TRP A 138 -1.51 -13.56 -16.11
N ALA A 139 -0.63 -14.21 -15.34
CA ALA A 139 -0.88 -14.50 -13.94
C ALA A 139 -0.98 -13.22 -13.10
N THR A 140 -0.16 -12.20 -13.40
CA THR A 140 -0.26 -10.89 -12.74
C THR A 140 -1.62 -10.24 -12.96
N VAL A 141 -2.09 -10.17 -14.20
CA VAL A 141 -3.39 -9.56 -14.54
C VAL A 141 -4.56 -10.35 -13.94
N LYS A 142 -4.51 -11.68 -13.96
CA LYS A 142 -5.61 -12.53 -13.50
C LYS A 142 -5.65 -12.79 -12.00
N LYS A 143 -4.52 -12.67 -11.31
CA LYS A 143 -4.41 -13.04 -9.88
C LYS A 143 -3.82 -11.92 -9.06
N THR A 144 -2.61 -11.45 -9.39
CA THR A 144 -1.89 -10.50 -8.54
C THR A 144 -2.61 -9.15 -8.42
N ILE A 145 -3.03 -8.54 -9.54
CA ILE A 145 -3.76 -7.27 -9.53
C ILE A 145 -5.12 -7.42 -8.82
N PRO A 146 -5.97 -8.41 -9.16
CA PRO A 146 -7.23 -8.63 -8.45
C PRO A 146 -7.05 -8.85 -6.94
N THR A 147 -6.05 -9.61 -6.51
CA THR A 147 -5.76 -9.79 -5.08
C THR A 147 -5.44 -8.46 -4.40
N ALA A 148 -4.60 -7.62 -5.00
CA ALA A 148 -4.29 -6.31 -4.44
C ALA A 148 -5.52 -5.37 -4.39
N LEU A 149 -6.38 -5.42 -5.42
CA LEU A 149 -7.63 -4.65 -5.44
C LEU A 149 -8.61 -5.13 -4.37
N VAL A 150 -8.77 -6.44 -4.16
CA VAL A 150 -9.61 -6.99 -3.09
C VAL A 150 -9.07 -6.58 -1.72
N THR A 151 -7.75 -6.56 -1.53
CA THR A 151 -7.12 -6.07 -0.30
C THR A 151 -7.44 -4.59 -0.06
N LEU A 152 -7.33 -3.73 -1.08
CA LEU A 152 -7.70 -2.31 -0.96
C LEU A 152 -9.18 -2.09 -0.73
N PHE A 153 -10.04 -2.91 -1.34
CA PHE A 153 -11.47 -2.87 -1.09
C PHE A 153 -11.77 -3.14 0.38
N ALA A 154 -11.18 -4.20 0.95
CA ALA A 154 -11.28 -4.47 2.38
C ALA A 154 -10.74 -3.30 3.21
N ALA A 155 -9.57 -2.75 2.85
CA ALA A 155 -8.98 -1.62 3.55
C ALA A 155 -9.93 -0.42 3.64
N ALA A 156 -10.52 0.01 2.53
CA ALA A 156 -11.45 1.14 2.49
C ALA A 156 -12.71 0.91 3.35
N PHE A 157 -13.22 -0.32 3.41
CA PHE A 157 -14.34 -0.65 4.29
C PHE A 157 -13.93 -0.65 5.76
N PHE A 158 -12.75 -1.17 6.10
CA PHE A 158 -12.22 -1.08 7.47
C PHE A 158 -12.01 0.37 7.89
N GLU A 159 -11.50 1.21 7.00
CA GLU A 159 -11.29 2.64 7.26
C GLU A 159 -12.60 3.34 7.63
N VAL A 160 -13.64 3.17 6.81
CA VAL A 160 -14.92 3.87 7.01
C VAL A 160 -15.78 3.26 8.12
N TYR A 161 -15.90 1.94 8.18
CA TYR A 161 -16.85 1.29 9.09
C TYR A 161 -16.24 0.88 10.43
N VAL A 162 -14.92 0.77 10.52
CA VAL A 162 -14.24 0.40 11.76
C VAL A 162 -13.43 1.58 12.28
N SER A 163 -12.44 2.07 11.53
CA SER A 163 -11.51 3.09 12.01
C SER A 163 -12.21 4.43 12.27
N ASN A 164 -12.98 4.96 11.32
CA ASN A 164 -13.71 6.22 11.49
C ASN A 164 -14.75 6.13 12.62
N ARG A 165 -15.45 5.00 12.75
CA ARG A 165 -16.44 4.79 13.82
C ARG A 165 -15.81 4.72 15.20
N LEU A 166 -14.73 3.97 15.36
CA LEU A 166 -13.98 3.93 16.62
C LEU A 166 -13.42 5.30 16.96
N LEU A 167 -12.91 6.02 15.97
CA LEU A 167 -12.33 7.34 16.18
C LEU A 167 -13.38 8.34 16.69
N LEU A 168 -14.58 8.36 16.09
CA LEU A 168 -15.69 9.22 16.55
C LEU A 168 -16.09 8.91 17.99
N ILE A 169 -16.22 7.64 18.36
CA ILE A 169 -16.60 7.21 19.72
C ILE A 169 -15.56 7.61 20.78
N LEU A 170 -14.29 7.69 20.40
CA LEU A 170 -13.20 7.97 21.35
C LEU A 170 -12.88 9.47 21.47
N VAL A 171 -13.29 10.29 20.51
CA VAL A 171 -13.02 11.74 20.47
C VAL A 171 -14.23 12.56 20.92
N GLN A 172 -15.45 12.09 20.68
CA GLN A 172 -16.71 12.72 21.13
C GLN A 172 -17.12 12.21 22.51
#